data_AF-A0A7V5HN01-F1
#
_entry.id   AF-A0A7V5HN01-F1
#
_cell.length_a   1.000
_cell.length_b   1.000
_cell.length_c   1.000
_cell.angle_alpha   90.00
_cell.angle_beta   90.00
_cell.angle_gamma   90.00
#
_symmetry.space_group_name_H-M   'P 1'
#
loop_
_entity.id
_entity.type
_entity.pdbx_description
1 polymer ?
#
loop_
_entity_poly.entity_id
_entity_poly.type
_entity_poly.pdbx_seq_one_letter_code
_entity_poly.pdbx_strand_id
1 'polypeptide(L)'
;MKIAVASGKGGTGKTTIATSFVFALRSIHDVVYADLDVEEPDGHIFINPHIKKEELITTLVPRIVEEKCTYCGICQKVCAFNAIFVFKNTRKISVLDELCKGCGNCMYNCPENAIYEIPRAIGVLRYGERDDIEFYEGRLNIGEIMTTTAISYVKEKI
;
A
#
# COMPACT_ATOMS: atom_id res chain seq x y z
N MET A 1 7.98 -16.90 -16.67
CA MET A 1 6.65 -17.45 -16.32
C MET A 1 6.17 -16.74 -15.05
N LYS A 2 4.86 -16.53 -14.85
CA LYS A 2 4.33 -15.97 -13.59
C LYS A 2 3.40 -16.99 -12.93
N ILE A 3 3.68 -17.37 -11.68
CA ILE A 3 2.87 -18.30 -10.90
C ILE A 3 2.29 -17.52 -9.72
N ALA A 4 0.97 -17.47 -9.62
CA ALA A 4 0.28 -16.86 -8.50
C ALA A 4 -0.26 -17.95 -7.57
N VAL A 5 0.15 -17.91 -6.30
CA VAL A 5 -0.38 -18.79 -5.25
C VAL A 5 -1.37 -17.98 -4.41
N ALA A 6 -2.65 -18.29 -4.56
CA ALA A 6 -3.74 -17.60 -3.85
C ALA A 6 -4.63 -18.61 -3.12
N SER A 7 -5.20 -18.21 -1.98
CA SER A 7 -6.13 -19.01 -1.19
C SER A 7 -6.91 -18.12 -0.22
N GLY A 8 -7.85 -18.70 0.53
CA GLY A 8 -8.62 -18.02 1.56
C GLY A 8 -7.80 -17.62 2.80
N LYS A 9 -8.50 -17.07 3.78
CA LYS A 9 -7.96 -16.77 5.11
C LYS A 9 -7.88 -18.04 5.98
N GLY A 10 -7.06 -18.03 7.02
CA GLY A 10 -7.02 -19.10 8.04
C GLY A 10 -5.99 -20.22 7.80
N GLY A 11 -4.71 -19.87 7.69
CA GLY A 11 -3.62 -20.85 7.78
C GLY A 11 -3.59 -21.91 6.67
N THR A 12 -3.99 -21.54 5.45
CA THR A 12 -4.14 -22.48 4.32
C THR A 12 -2.81 -22.91 3.66
N GLY A 13 -1.66 -22.57 4.26
CA GLY A 13 -0.34 -22.95 3.76
C GLY A 13 0.12 -22.26 2.47
N LYS A 14 -0.42 -21.07 2.13
CA LYS A 14 -0.05 -20.32 0.91
C LYS A 14 1.46 -20.12 0.80
N THR A 15 2.06 -19.56 1.86
CA THR A 15 3.48 -19.26 1.93
C THR A 15 4.33 -20.53 1.84
N THR A 16 3.92 -21.60 2.54
CA THR A 16 4.62 -22.89 2.47
C THR A 16 4.65 -23.44 1.05
N ILE A 17 3.53 -23.43 0.34
CA ILE A 17 3.47 -23.89 -1.06
C ILE A 17 4.29 -22.98 -1.98
N ALA A 18 4.14 -21.65 -1.86
CA ALA A 18 4.83 -20.69 -2.69
C ALA A 18 6.36 -20.81 -2.56
N THR A 19 6.86 -20.90 -1.33
CA THR A 19 8.30 -21.05 -1.03
C THR A 19 8.83 -22.43 -1.43
N SER A 20 8.02 -23.49 -1.30
CA SER A 20 8.39 -24.83 -1.80
C SER A 20 8.58 -24.83 -3.32
N PHE A 21 7.72 -24.14 -4.07
CA PHE A 21 7.90 -23.96 -5.51
C PHE A 21 9.20 -23.22 -5.84
N VAL A 22 9.54 -22.16 -5.09
CA VAL A 22 10.79 -21.43 -5.28
C VAL A 22 11.99 -22.37 -5.16
N PHE A 23 12.09 -23.13 -4.07
CA PHE A 23 13.23 -24.05 -3.87
C PHE A 23 13.27 -25.20 -4.87
N ALA A 24 12.12 -25.67 -5.36
CA ALA A 24 12.05 -26.72 -6.38
C ALA A 24 12.50 -26.22 -7.76
N LEU A 25 12.25 -24.95 -8.07
CA LEU A 25 12.52 -24.38 -9.40
C LEU A 25 13.89 -23.71 -9.52
N ARG A 26 14.50 -23.28 -8.40
CA ARG A 26 15.75 -22.50 -8.42
C ARG A 26 16.92 -23.21 -9.11
N SER A 27 16.94 -24.54 -9.10
CA SER A 27 18.00 -25.33 -9.77
C SER A 27 17.88 -25.39 -11.30
N ILE A 28 16.75 -24.98 -11.86
CA ILE A 28 16.45 -25.06 -13.30
C ILE A 28 16.02 -23.72 -13.92
N HIS A 29 15.68 -22.72 -13.10
CA HIS A 29 15.25 -21.40 -13.52
C HIS A 29 15.76 -20.34 -12.55
N ASP A 30 15.99 -19.12 -13.05
CA ASP A 30 16.12 -17.94 -12.20
C ASP A 30 14.75 -17.66 -11.56
N VAL A 31 14.72 -17.50 -10.23
CA VAL A 31 13.47 -17.35 -9.47
C VAL A 31 13.41 -16.01 -8.74
N VAL A 32 12.33 -15.28 -8.98
CA VAL A 32 11.93 -14.14 -8.16
C VAL A 32 10.76 -14.56 -7.29
N TYR A 33 10.91 -14.46 -5.98
CA TYR A 33 9.83 -14.61 -5.02
C TYR A 33 9.31 -13.24 -4.59
N ALA A 34 7.99 -13.08 -4.64
CA ALA A 34 7.32 -11.87 -4.21
C ALA A 34 6.22 -12.20 -3.20
N ASP A 35 6.39 -11.73 -1.96
CA ASP A 35 5.34 -11.79 -0.95
C ASP A 35 4.36 -10.62 -1.16
N LEU A 36 3.16 -10.98 -1.61
CA LEU A 36 2.07 -10.05 -1.88
C LEU A 36 1.02 -10.07 -0.76
N ASP A 37 1.22 -10.84 0.32
CA ASP A 37 0.41 -10.72 1.54
C ASP A 37 0.89 -9.53 2.37
N VAL A 38 0.61 -8.33 1.86
CA VAL A 38 1.19 -7.09 2.40
C VAL A 38 0.69 -6.72 3.80
N GLU A 39 -0.35 -7.38 4.31
CA GLU A 39 -0.85 -7.16 5.67
C GLU A 39 -0.01 -7.93 6.70
N GLU A 40 0.38 -9.16 6.38
CA GLU A 40 1.12 -10.05 7.28
C GLU A 40 2.12 -10.93 6.50
N PRO A 41 3.14 -10.33 5.86
CA PRO A 41 4.07 -11.09 5.04
C PRO A 41 4.98 -11.96 5.90
N ASP A 42 5.11 -13.23 5.54
CA ASP A 42 5.86 -14.25 6.27
C ASP A 42 6.87 -15.01 5.38
N GLY A 43 6.93 -14.72 4.08
CA GLY A 43 7.83 -15.37 3.14
C GLY A 43 9.31 -15.26 3.50
N HIS A 44 9.71 -14.14 4.14
CA HIS A 44 11.09 -13.94 4.61
C HIS A 44 11.53 -14.98 5.65
N ILE A 45 10.60 -15.61 6.38
CA ILE A 45 10.92 -16.66 7.38
C ILE A 45 11.44 -17.93 6.68
N PHE A 46 10.87 -18.26 5.52
CA PHE A 46 11.24 -19.44 4.74
C PHE A 46 12.42 -19.17 3.81
N ILE A 47 12.39 -18.01 3.12
CA ILE A 47 13.42 -17.64 2.17
C ILE A 47 14.69 -17.18 2.91
N ASN A 48 14.60 -16.56 4.08
CA ASN A 48 15.74 -15.99 4.82
C ASN A 48 16.71 -15.15 3.94
N PRO A 49 16.21 -14.12 3.25
CA PRO A 49 17.01 -13.28 2.35
C PRO A 49 17.91 -12.30 3.15
N HIS A 50 19.07 -11.98 2.58
CA HIS A 50 19.82 -10.80 3.01
C HIS A 50 19.18 -9.55 2.40
N ILE A 51 18.45 -8.79 3.22
CA ILE A 51 17.78 -7.55 2.77
C ILE A 51 18.84 -6.52 2.36
N LYS A 52 18.76 -6.05 1.11
CA LYS A 52 19.69 -5.08 0.53
C LYS A 52 19.10 -3.68 0.44
N LYS A 53 17.78 -3.57 0.28
CA LYS A 53 17.11 -2.28 0.08
C LYS A 53 15.75 -2.27 0.75
N GLU A 54 15.41 -1.11 1.31
CA GLU A 54 14.07 -0.79 1.81
C GLU A 54 13.63 0.53 1.18
N GLU A 55 12.42 0.58 0.63
CA GLU A 55 11.80 1.77 0.05
C GLU A 55 10.45 2.02 0.72
N LEU A 56 10.07 3.29 0.90
CA LEU A 56 8.74 3.63 1.36
C LEU A 56 7.71 3.40 0.26
N ILE A 57 6.60 2.75 0.61
CA ILE A 57 5.39 2.75 -0.20
C ILE A 57 4.57 3.94 0.26
N THR A 58 4.27 4.86 -0.66
CA THR A 58 3.52 6.09 -0.34
C THR A 58 2.22 6.19 -1.11
N THR A 59 1.23 6.83 -0.50
CA THR A 59 0.03 7.32 -1.19
C THR A 59 -0.05 8.83 -1.07
N LEU A 60 -0.71 9.48 -2.02
CA LEU A 60 -1.08 10.88 -1.89
C LEU A 60 -2.28 11.02 -0.93
N VAL A 61 -2.19 11.97 0.01
CA VAL A 61 -3.29 12.32 0.92
C VAL A 61 -3.52 13.84 0.91
N PRO A 62 -4.77 14.29 1.07
CA PRO A 62 -5.09 15.71 0.98
C PRO A 62 -4.68 16.47 2.25
N ARG A 63 -4.28 17.72 2.06
CA ARG A 63 -4.07 18.74 3.09
C ARG A 63 -4.84 19.99 2.72
N ILE A 64 -5.33 20.69 3.73
CA ILE A 64 -6.21 21.84 3.56
C ILE A 64 -5.44 23.12 3.85
N VAL A 65 -5.59 24.11 2.98
CA VAL A 65 -5.17 25.50 3.20
C VAL A 65 -6.35 26.21 3.85
N GLU A 66 -6.31 26.37 5.17
CA GLU A 66 -7.45 26.89 5.94
C GLU A 66 -7.85 28.30 5.50
N GLU A 67 -6.88 29.12 5.08
CA GLU A 67 -7.09 30.50 4.64
C GLU A 67 -7.96 30.59 3.37
N LYS A 68 -7.95 29.54 2.54
CA LYS A 68 -8.77 29.45 1.32
C LYS A 68 -10.07 28.69 1.54
N CYS A 69 -10.20 27.94 2.63
CA CYS A 69 -11.31 27.03 2.81
C CYS A 69 -12.59 27.77 3.24
N THR A 70 -13.64 27.66 2.44
CA THR A 70 -14.98 28.18 2.79
C THR A 70 -15.82 27.19 3.59
N TYR A 71 -15.29 26.01 3.92
CA TYR A 71 -16.01 24.91 4.59
C TYR A 71 -17.30 24.50 3.84
N CYS A 72 -17.33 24.64 2.51
CA CYS A 72 -18.52 24.38 1.69
C CYS A 72 -19.00 22.91 1.77
N GLY A 73 -18.10 21.97 2.06
CA GLY A 73 -18.38 20.54 2.24
C GLY A 73 -18.39 19.73 0.94
N ILE A 74 -18.00 20.31 -0.20
CA ILE A 74 -17.95 19.57 -1.48
C ILE A 74 -16.94 18.41 -1.40
N CYS A 75 -15.76 18.65 -0.82
CA CYS A 75 -14.74 17.61 -0.62
C CYS A 75 -15.26 16.40 0.17
N GLN A 76 -16.06 16.63 1.21
CA GLN A 76 -16.74 15.56 1.97
C GLN A 76 -17.75 14.82 1.08
N LYS A 77 -18.58 15.54 0.32
CA LYS A 77 -19.61 14.93 -0.54
C LYS A 77 -19.04 14.04 -1.65
N VAL A 78 -17.91 14.42 -2.24
CA VAL A 78 -17.26 13.64 -3.31
C VAL A 78 -16.37 12.51 -2.78
N CYS A 79 -16.15 12.43 -1.47
CA CYS A 79 -15.31 11.41 -0.87
C CYS A 79 -16.08 10.10 -0.70
N ALA A 80 -15.91 9.17 -1.64
CA ALA A 80 -16.52 7.84 -1.59
C ALA A 80 -16.07 7.00 -0.36
N PHE A 81 -14.97 7.37 0.28
CA PHE A 81 -14.36 6.65 1.40
C PHE A 81 -14.65 7.30 2.76
N ASN A 82 -15.42 8.39 2.81
CA ASN A 82 -15.71 9.12 4.05
C ASN A 82 -14.45 9.52 4.84
N ALA A 83 -13.36 9.84 4.13
CA ALA A 83 -12.10 10.26 4.73
C ALA A 83 -12.05 11.74 5.11
N ILE A 84 -13.06 12.54 4.76
CA ILE A 84 -13.08 14.00 5.00
C ILE A 84 -14.37 14.38 5.71
N PHE A 85 -14.25 15.09 6.83
CA PHE A 85 -15.36 15.63 7.61
C PHE A 85 -15.29 17.14 7.70
N VAL A 86 -16.38 17.82 7.43
CA VAL A 86 -16.51 19.28 7.43
C VAL A 86 -17.62 19.69 8.39
N PHE A 87 -17.23 20.41 9.45
CA PHE A 87 -18.13 20.97 10.44
C PHE A 87 -18.30 22.47 10.19
N LYS A 88 -19.36 22.82 9.44
CA LYS A 88 -19.61 24.21 9.02
C LYS A 88 -19.76 25.18 10.18
N ASN A 89 -20.52 24.79 11.21
CA ASN A 89 -20.83 25.65 12.36
C ASN A 89 -19.59 26.00 13.18
N THR A 90 -18.64 25.07 13.30
CA THR A 90 -17.40 25.26 14.05
C THR A 90 -16.22 25.64 13.16
N ARG A 91 -16.45 25.77 11.84
CA ARG A 91 -15.40 26.01 10.84
C ARG A 91 -14.21 25.06 11.00
N LYS A 92 -14.50 23.76 11.15
CA LYS A 92 -13.48 22.72 11.24
C LYS A 92 -13.57 21.76 10.06
N ILE A 93 -12.41 21.28 9.63
CA ILE A 93 -12.27 20.21 8.65
C ILE A 93 -11.28 19.20 9.21
N SER A 94 -11.57 17.92 9.02
CA SER A 94 -10.70 16.83 9.46
C SER A 94 -10.55 15.82 8.33
N VAL A 95 -9.32 15.38 8.11
CA VAL A 95 -8.97 14.33 7.16
C VAL A 95 -8.51 13.12 7.96
N LEU A 96 -9.13 11.97 7.73
CA LEU A 96 -8.67 10.68 8.24
C LEU A 96 -7.81 10.03 7.16
N ASP A 97 -6.50 10.18 7.29
CA ASP A 97 -5.55 9.74 6.27
C ASP A 97 -5.64 8.22 6.04
N GLU A 98 -5.93 7.43 7.08
CA GLU A 98 -6.05 5.97 7.05
C GLU A 98 -7.20 5.49 6.16
N LEU A 99 -8.27 6.30 6.04
CA LEU A 99 -9.41 6.00 5.17
C LEU A 99 -9.22 6.53 3.75
N CYS A 100 -8.25 7.42 3.54
CA CYS A 100 -8.05 8.05 2.25
C CYS A 100 -7.38 7.08 1.28
N LYS A 101 -7.97 6.90 0.09
CA LYS A 101 -7.38 6.07 -0.98
C LYS A 101 -6.54 6.85 -1.99
N GLY A 102 -6.28 8.14 -1.74
CA GLY A 102 -5.46 8.98 -2.61
C GLY A 102 -6.01 9.17 -4.03
N CYS A 103 -7.34 9.25 -4.19
CA CYS A 103 -7.96 9.38 -5.51
C CYS A 103 -7.99 10.82 -6.07
N GLY A 104 -7.55 11.84 -5.33
CA GLY A 104 -7.50 13.22 -5.79
C GLY A 104 -8.85 13.94 -5.98
N ASN A 105 -10.00 13.25 -5.89
CA ASN A 105 -11.32 13.85 -6.15
C ASN A 105 -11.62 15.11 -5.32
N CYS A 106 -11.20 15.11 -4.04
CA CYS A 106 -11.42 16.26 -3.16
C CYS A 106 -10.66 17.51 -3.64
N MET A 107 -9.43 17.34 -4.11
CA MET A 107 -8.61 18.42 -4.68
C MET A 107 -9.24 18.93 -5.98
N TYR A 108 -9.55 18.02 -6.90
CA TYR A 108 -10.11 18.38 -8.21
C TYR A 108 -11.45 19.13 -8.13
N ASN A 109 -12.29 18.79 -7.15
CA ASN A 109 -13.62 19.38 -6.98
C ASN A 109 -13.66 20.54 -5.98
N CYS A 110 -12.52 21.01 -5.46
CA CYS A 110 -12.50 22.14 -4.53
C CYS A 110 -12.64 23.46 -5.31
N PRO A 111 -13.74 24.22 -5.17
CA PRO A 111 -13.93 25.47 -5.94
C PRO A 111 -12.91 26.56 -5.57
N GLU A 112 -12.40 26.52 -4.34
CA GLU A 112 -11.45 27.52 -3.81
C GLU A 112 -9.99 27.13 -4.05
N ASN A 113 -9.73 25.95 -4.64
CA ASN A 113 -8.39 25.37 -4.72
C ASN A 113 -7.68 25.37 -3.35
N ALA A 114 -8.42 25.03 -2.30
CA ALA A 114 -7.97 25.01 -0.91
C ALA A 114 -7.36 23.67 -0.48
N ILE A 115 -7.21 22.72 -1.41
CA ILE A 115 -6.72 21.37 -1.13
C ILE A 115 -5.50 21.10 -2.02
N TYR A 116 -4.45 20.56 -1.42
CA TYR A 116 -3.28 20.02 -2.12
C TYR A 116 -2.97 18.63 -1.57
N GLU A 117 -2.16 17.85 -2.28
CA GLU A 117 -1.80 16.50 -1.86
C GLU A 117 -0.34 16.43 -1.41
N ILE A 118 -0.08 15.59 -0.40
CA ILE A 118 1.27 15.25 0.05
C ILE A 118 1.46 13.74 0.06
N PRO A 119 2.69 13.23 -0.15
CA PRO A 119 2.97 11.82 0.05
C PRO A 119 2.91 11.46 1.53
N ARG A 120 2.24 10.34 1.84
CA ARG A 120 2.20 9.69 3.16
C ARG A 120 2.67 8.26 3.01
N ALA A 121 3.62 7.85 3.85
CA ALA A 121 4.07 6.47 3.91
C ALA A 121 2.97 5.56 4.48
N ILE A 122 2.62 4.52 3.73
CA ILE A 122 1.62 3.49 4.08
C ILE A 122 2.27 2.12 4.31
N GLY A 123 3.57 2.01 4.10
CA GLY A 123 4.29 0.76 4.26
C GLY A 123 5.70 0.84 3.68
N VAL A 124 6.32 -0.32 3.55
CA VAL A 124 7.66 -0.50 2.99
C VAL A 124 7.67 -1.61 1.95
N LEU A 125 8.49 -1.43 0.93
CA LEU A 125 8.93 -2.47 0.03
C LEU A 125 10.34 -2.87 0.48
N ARG A 126 10.56 -4.17 0.68
CA ARG A 126 11.87 -4.73 0.95
C ARG A 126 12.32 -5.56 -0.24
N TYR A 127 13.54 -5.32 -0.67
CA TYR A 127 14.26 -6.14 -1.64
C TYR A 127 15.46 -6.78 -0.98
N GLY A 128 15.67 -8.07 -1.25
CA GLY A 128 16.81 -8.82 -0.79
C GLY A 128 17.09 -10.00 -1.71
N GLU A 129 18.12 -10.75 -1.36
CA GLU A 129 18.54 -11.92 -2.13
C GLU A 129 18.98 -13.04 -1.19
N ARG A 130 18.82 -14.29 -1.63
CA ARG A 130 19.49 -15.45 -1.05
C ARG A 130 19.95 -16.36 -2.17
N ASP A 131 21.25 -16.61 -2.23
CA ASP A 131 21.86 -17.41 -3.29
C ASP A 131 21.44 -16.89 -4.69
N ASP A 132 20.60 -17.65 -5.38
CA ASP A 132 20.03 -17.47 -6.71
C ASP A 132 18.56 -16.98 -6.70
N ILE A 133 18.02 -16.65 -5.52
CA ILE A 133 16.64 -16.22 -5.34
C ILE A 133 16.61 -14.72 -5.07
N GLU A 134 15.94 -13.96 -5.95
CA GLU A 134 15.54 -12.59 -5.68
C GLU A 134 14.27 -12.57 -4.82
N PHE A 135 14.23 -11.68 -3.84
CA PHE A 135 13.16 -11.59 -2.86
C PHE A 135 12.59 -10.17 -2.81
N TYR A 136 11.26 -10.08 -2.94
CA TYR A 136 10.49 -8.87 -2.78
C TYR A 136 9.39 -9.08 -1.73
N GLU A 137 9.22 -8.13 -0.82
CA GLU A 137 8.15 -8.14 0.17
C GLU A 137 7.54 -6.74 0.25
N GLY A 138 6.22 -6.65 0.07
CA GLY A 138 5.47 -5.47 0.49
C GLY A 138 4.97 -5.65 1.91
N ARG A 139 5.07 -4.62 2.74
CA ARG A 139 4.53 -4.65 4.10
C ARG A 139 3.86 -3.33 4.42
N LEU A 140 2.59 -3.36 4.78
CA LEU A 140 1.84 -2.20 5.21
C LEU A 140 2.18 -1.81 6.66
N ASN A 141 2.01 -0.52 6.97
CA ASN A 141 1.98 -0.06 8.36
C ASN A 141 0.72 -0.59 9.05
N ILE A 142 0.79 -0.81 10.37
CA ILE A 142 -0.35 -1.28 11.15
C ILE A 142 -1.51 -0.28 11.04
N GLY A 143 -2.70 -0.78 10.69
CA GLY A 143 -3.92 0.03 10.54
C GLY A 143 -4.16 0.56 9.12
N GLU A 144 -3.23 0.36 8.18
CA GLU A 144 -3.45 0.71 6.79
C GLU A 144 -4.37 -0.28 6.08
N ILE A 145 -5.27 0.25 5.25
CA ILE A 145 -6.23 -0.56 4.49
C ILE A 145 -5.92 -0.55 2.98
N MET A 146 -4.75 -0.04 2.57
CA MET A 146 -4.38 0.19 1.18
C MET A 146 -3.62 -0.98 0.55
N THR A 147 -4.12 -2.20 0.77
CA THR A 147 -3.53 -3.47 0.31
C THR A 147 -3.29 -3.48 -1.21
N THR A 148 -4.26 -3.02 -2.00
CA THR A 148 -4.15 -3.00 -3.47
C THR A 148 -3.06 -2.06 -3.97
N THR A 149 -2.88 -0.92 -3.32
CA THR A 149 -1.83 0.06 -3.64
C THR A 149 -0.45 -0.53 -3.35
N ALA A 150 -0.27 -1.13 -2.17
CA ALA A 150 0.99 -1.77 -1.81
C ALA A 150 1.31 -2.94 -2.74
N ILE A 151 0.36 -3.85 -3.01
CA ILE A 151 0.55 -4.96 -3.96
C ILE A 151 0.95 -4.45 -5.35
N SER A 152 0.30 -3.39 -5.85
CA SER A 152 0.63 -2.82 -7.15
C SER A 152 2.05 -2.26 -7.17
N TYR A 153 2.46 -1.57 -6.11
CA TYR A 153 3.81 -1.05 -5.95
C TYR A 153 4.87 -2.17 -5.97
N VAL A 154 4.63 -3.31 -5.28
CA VAL A 154 5.53 -4.47 -5.34
C VAL A 154 5.62 -5.02 -6.77
N LYS A 155 4.46 -5.20 -7.43
CA LYS A 155 4.39 -5.77 -8.79
C LYS A 155 5.04 -4.90 -9.87
N GLU A 156 5.18 -3.59 -9.66
CA GLU A 156 5.90 -2.70 -10.59
C GLU A 156 7.43 -2.86 -10.50
N LYS A 157 7.94 -3.53 -9.46
CA LYS A 157 9.37 -3.66 -9.16
C LYS A 157 9.92 -5.04 -9.57
N ILE A 158 9.06 -5.90 -10.10
CA ILE A 158 9.30 -7.29 -10.53
C ILE A 158 8.96 -7.42 -12.01
#